data_AF-A0A2D6SY87-F1
#
_entry.id   AF-A0A2D6SY87-F1
#
_cell.length_a   1.000
_cell.length_b   1.000
_cell.length_c   1.000
_cell.angle_alpha   90.00
_cell.angle_beta   90.00
_cell.angle_gamma   90.00
#
_symmetry.space_group_name_H-M   'P 1'
#
loop_
_entity.id
_entity.type
_entity.pdbx_description
1 polymer ?
#
loop_
_entity_poly.entity_id
_entity_poly.type
_entity_poly.pdbx_seq_one_letter_code
_entity_poly.pdbx_strand_id
1 'polypeptide(L)'
;MELFGRLIRIARERGIELHVAILPVHAVQLETIRAAGLWNVFEQWKRDLVRVADLESGTDEIPVWDFTGYGAYTCERIPPEGGLQRMRYYREASHFTVELGEQVLRRMLSDTNEDVGFGVRLTAKSLGAHLQRTRANRAVWLRENPGETAWVRELAQGAGHAPSPRTARQSGVVQR
;
A
#
# COMPACT_ATOMS: atom_id res chain seq x y z
N MET A 1 12.18 -8.60 8.16
CA MET A 1 11.09 -9.27 8.92
C MET A 1 11.48 -9.56 10.36
N GLU A 2 12.74 -9.90 10.65
CA GLU A 2 13.24 -10.14 12.02
C GLU A 2 12.94 -8.99 13.02
N LEU A 3 13.16 -7.73 12.62
CA LEU A 3 12.87 -6.57 13.47
C LEU A 3 11.38 -6.44 13.80
N PHE A 4 10.50 -6.78 12.85
CA PHE A 4 9.06 -6.75 13.05
C PHE A 4 8.64 -7.83 14.08
N GLY A 5 9.14 -9.05 13.93
CA GLY A 5 8.88 -10.11 14.92
C GLY A 5 9.42 -9.77 16.30
N ARG A 6 10.61 -9.15 16.38
CA ARG A 6 11.16 -8.65 17.65
C ARG A 6 10.26 -7.60 18.30
N LEU A 7 9.69 -6.67 17.53
CA LEU A 7 8.78 -5.65 18.04
C LEU A 7 7.52 -6.29 18.63
N ILE A 8 6.91 -7.25 17.93
CA ILE A 8 5.75 -8.01 18.42
C ILE A 8 6.08 -8.70 19.74
N ARG A 9 7.22 -9.40 19.80
CA ARG A 9 7.65 -10.12 21.00
C ARG A 9 7.84 -9.20 22.20
N ILE A 10 8.49 -8.04 22.00
CA ILE A 10 8.68 -7.04 23.04
C ILE A 10 7.34 -6.50 23.54
N ALA A 11 6.40 -6.22 22.63
CA ALA A 11 5.07 -5.74 23.00
C ALA A 11 4.35 -6.78 23.89
N ARG A 12 4.32 -8.04 23.45
CA ARG A 12 3.74 -9.15 24.21
C ARG A 12 4.39 -9.34 25.58
N GLU A 13 5.71 -9.43 25.64
CA GLU A 13 6.46 -9.62 26.91
C GLU A 13 6.24 -8.48 27.91
N ARG A 14 5.87 -7.29 27.43
CA ARG A 14 5.59 -6.11 28.27
C ARG A 14 4.11 -5.83 28.47
N GLY A 15 3.21 -6.69 27.98
CA GLY A 15 1.76 -6.47 28.08
C GLY A 15 1.28 -5.20 27.36
N ILE A 16 1.95 -4.81 26.26
CA ILE A 16 1.58 -3.66 25.44
C ILE A 16 0.63 -4.13 24.34
N GLU A 17 -0.56 -3.54 24.30
CA GLU A 17 -1.50 -3.75 23.19
C GLU A 17 -0.91 -3.19 21.88
N LEU A 18 -0.77 -4.05 20.87
CA LEU A 18 -0.15 -3.70 19.60
C LEU A 18 -1.15 -3.85 18.46
N HIS A 19 -1.38 -2.74 17.73
CA HIS A 19 -2.13 -2.72 16.48
C HIS A 19 -1.17 -2.56 15.30
N VAL A 20 -1.20 -3.48 14.34
CA VAL A 20 -0.35 -3.43 13.14
C VAL A 20 -1.21 -3.09 11.93
N ALA A 21 -0.81 -2.09 11.14
CA ALA A 21 -1.54 -1.69 9.95
C ALA A 21 -0.64 -1.42 8.75
N ILE A 22 -1.09 -1.86 7.57
CA ILE A 22 -0.65 -1.40 6.27
C ILE A 22 -1.53 -0.20 5.92
N LEU A 23 -0.94 0.99 5.98
CA LEU A 23 -1.65 2.26 5.78
C LEU A 23 -2.19 2.40 4.36
N PRO A 24 -3.29 3.16 4.18
CA PRO A 24 -3.89 3.35 2.87
C PRO A 24 -2.93 4.11 1.94
N VAL A 25 -2.97 3.73 0.66
CA VAL A 25 -2.35 4.46 -0.44
C VAL A 25 -3.40 4.62 -1.53
N HIS A 26 -3.28 5.67 -2.33
CA HIS A 26 -4.12 5.85 -3.50
C HIS A 26 -3.90 4.68 -4.48
N ALA A 27 -4.94 4.27 -5.20
CA ALA A 27 -4.91 3.12 -6.11
C ALA A 27 -3.80 3.23 -7.16
N VAL A 28 -3.47 4.45 -7.59
CA VAL A 28 -2.36 4.70 -8.52
C VAL A 28 -0.99 4.28 -7.95
N GLN A 29 -0.78 4.35 -6.62
CA GLN A 29 0.45 3.84 -6.00
C GLN A 29 0.57 2.32 -6.17
N LEU A 30 -0.55 1.59 -6.05
CA LEU A 30 -0.58 0.15 -6.29
C LEU A 30 -0.31 -0.17 -7.76
N GLU A 31 -0.84 0.64 -8.68
CA GLU A 31 -0.55 0.49 -10.10
C GLU A 31 0.92 0.79 -10.42
N THR A 32 1.56 1.77 -9.78
CA THR A 32 3.00 2.02 -9.93
C THR A 32 3.83 0.84 -9.46
N ILE A 33 3.50 0.22 -8.32
CA ILE A 33 4.14 -1.02 -7.84
C ILE A 33 4.02 -2.14 -8.89
N ARG A 34 2.85 -2.26 -9.52
CA ARG A 34 2.62 -3.27 -10.58
C ARG A 34 3.42 -3.00 -11.83
N ALA A 35 3.43 -1.75 -12.27
CA ALA A 35 4.12 -1.35 -13.49
C ALA A 35 5.64 -1.49 -13.33
N ALA A 36 6.16 -1.36 -12.10
CA ALA A 36 7.55 -1.68 -11.74
C ALA A 36 7.84 -3.20 -11.65
N GLY A 37 6.85 -4.08 -11.88
CA GLY A 37 7.02 -5.54 -11.76
C GLY A 37 7.09 -6.05 -10.31
N LEU A 38 6.80 -5.22 -9.32
CA LEU A 38 6.99 -5.53 -7.90
C LEU A 38 5.75 -6.11 -7.21
N TRP A 39 4.67 -6.38 -7.95
CA TRP A 39 3.41 -6.83 -7.34
C TRP A 39 3.53 -8.13 -6.56
N ASN A 40 4.24 -9.12 -7.10
CA ASN A 40 4.45 -10.39 -6.42
C ASN A 40 5.26 -10.18 -5.12
N VAL A 41 6.22 -9.25 -5.13
CA VAL A 41 6.99 -8.86 -3.94
C VAL A 41 6.08 -8.19 -2.90
N PHE A 42 5.17 -7.31 -3.34
CA PHE A 42 4.20 -6.65 -2.46
C PHE A 42 3.23 -7.65 -1.79
N GLU A 43 2.68 -8.59 -2.55
CA GLU A 43 1.82 -9.63 -1.97
C GLU A 43 2.60 -10.59 -1.06
N GLN A 44 3.84 -10.94 -1.43
CA GLN A 44 4.70 -11.75 -0.59
C GLN A 44 5.04 -11.03 0.73
N TRP A 45 5.32 -9.73 0.68
CA TRP A 45 5.51 -8.93 1.88
C TRP A 45 4.30 -8.98 2.82
N LYS A 46 3.06 -8.91 2.30
CA LYS A 46 1.85 -9.09 3.13
C LYS A 46 1.77 -10.48 3.75
N ARG A 47 2.13 -11.53 3.01
CA ARG A 47 2.21 -12.91 3.54
C ARG A 47 3.22 -13.01 4.66
N ASP A 48 4.39 -12.41 4.50
CA ASP A 48 5.43 -12.43 5.51
C ASP A 48 5.04 -11.65 6.78
N LEU A 49 4.34 -10.51 6.64
CA LEU A 49 3.79 -9.78 7.79
C LEU A 49 2.82 -10.65 8.58
N VAL A 50 1.81 -11.22 7.92
CA VAL A 50 0.80 -12.07 8.56
C VAL A 50 1.45 -13.28 9.21
N ARG A 51 2.38 -13.94 8.52
CA ARG A 51 3.11 -15.10 9.06
C ARG A 51 3.93 -14.74 10.31
N VAL A 52 4.65 -13.62 10.29
CA VAL A 52 5.46 -13.21 11.44
C VAL A 52 4.58 -12.77 12.61
N ALA A 53 3.45 -12.10 12.34
CA ALA A 53 2.48 -11.75 13.38
C ALA A 53 1.93 -13.02 14.07
N ASP A 54 1.50 -14.01 13.29
CA ASP A 54 0.97 -15.30 13.78
C ASP A 54 2.02 -16.10 14.57
N LEU A 55 3.27 -16.11 14.13
CA LEU A 55 4.35 -16.84 14.82
C LEU A 55 4.75 -16.20 16.16
N GLU A 56 4.73 -14.88 16.25
CA GLU A 56 5.28 -14.15 17.40
C GLU A 56 4.21 -13.74 18.42
N SER A 57 2.93 -13.79 18.06
CA SER A 57 1.82 -13.40 18.94
C SER A 57 1.58 -14.38 20.10
N GLY A 58 2.06 -15.62 20.01
CA GLY A 58 1.88 -16.62 21.06
C GLY A 58 0.43 -17.08 21.18
N THR A 59 -0.19 -16.88 22.34
CA THR A 59 -1.63 -17.17 22.55
C THR A 59 -2.54 -16.02 22.16
N ASP A 60 -2.00 -14.81 22.00
CA ASP A 60 -2.76 -13.63 21.61
C ASP A 60 -2.91 -13.58 20.08
N GLU A 61 -3.99 -12.96 19.59
CA GLU A 61 -4.13 -12.65 18.17
C GLU A 61 -3.67 -11.20 17.92
N ILE A 62 -2.67 -11.01 17.06
CA ILE A 62 -2.24 -9.68 16.62
C ILE A 62 -2.69 -9.50 15.16
N PRO A 63 -3.85 -8.87 14.93
CA PRO A 63 -4.34 -8.69 13.57
C PRO A 63 -3.45 -7.72 12.79
N VAL A 64 -3.09 -8.11 11.57
CA VAL A 64 -2.49 -7.19 10.60
C VAL A 64 -3.64 -6.57 9.79
N TRP A 65 -3.88 -5.28 9.99
CA TRP A 65 -4.87 -4.55 9.21
C TRP A 65 -4.31 -4.16 7.84
N ASP A 66 -5.12 -4.28 6.80
CA ASP A 66 -4.80 -3.82 5.45
C ASP A 66 -5.81 -2.78 4.97
N PHE A 67 -5.34 -1.54 4.83
CA PHE A 67 -6.10 -0.41 4.31
C PHE A 67 -5.81 -0.12 2.83
N THR A 68 -4.97 -0.94 2.19
CA THR A 68 -4.72 -0.84 0.76
C THR A 68 -5.79 -1.58 -0.04
N GLY A 69 -5.98 -1.18 -1.29
CA GLY A 69 -6.87 -1.88 -2.21
C GLY A 69 -7.52 -0.92 -3.19
N TYR A 70 -8.59 -1.39 -3.82
CA TYR A 70 -9.38 -0.61 -4.77
C TYR A 70 -10.79 -0.50 -4.20
N GLY A 71 -11.13 0.70 -3.68
CA GLY A 71 -12.39 0.97 -3.00
C GLY A 71 -12.61 2.47 -2.78
N ALA A 72 -13.71 2.84 -2.12
CA ALA A 72 -14.18 4.23 -2.02
C ALA A 72 -13.15 5.22 -1.46
N TYR A 73 -12.34 4.79 -0.49
CA TYR A 73 -11.31 5.64 0.15
C TYR A 73 -9.96 5.63 -0.57
N THR A 74 -9.70 4.69 -1.47
CA THR A 74 -8.39 4.53 -2.14
C THR A 74 -8.45 4.84 -3.63
N CYS A 75 -9.64 4.95 -4.20
CA CYS A 75 -9.88 5.21 -5.63
C CYS A 75 -10.56 6.56 -5.87
N GLU A 76 -10.34 7.56 -5.01
CA GLU A 76 -10.90 8.88 -5.27
C GLU A 76 -10.37 9.44 -6.59
N ARG A 77 -11.18 10.28 -7.24
CA ARG A 77 -10.80 10.83 -8.54
C ARG A 77 -9.61 11.78 -8.37
N ILE A 78 -8.60 11.64 -9.25
CA ILE A 78 -7.49 12.60 -9.32
C ILE A 78 -7.94 13.82 -10.14
N PRO A 79 -7.88 15.04 -9.58
CA PRO A 79 -8.18 16.26 -10.32
C PRO A 79 -7.22 16.45 -11.50
N PRO A 80 -7.67 17.08 -12.61
CA PRO A 80 -6.79 17.42 -13.72
C PRO A 80 -5.69 18.39 -13.28
N GLU A 81 -4.53 18.29 -13.93
CA GLU A 81 -3.39 19.17 -13.69
C GLU A 81 -3.77 20.64 -13.93
N GLY A 82 -3.27 21.55 -13.08
CA GLY A 82 -3.57 22.98 -13.13
C GLY A 82 -4.94 23.38 -12.56
N GLY A 83 -5.76 22.41 -12.10
CA GLY A 83 -7.00 22.69 -11.37
C GLY A 83 -6.77 23.14 -9.92
N LEU A 84 -7.73 23.88 -9.36
CA LEU A 84 -7.73 24.26 -7.94
C LEU A 84 -8.31 23.17 -7.01
N GLN A 85 -8.98 22.18 -7.59
CA GLN A 85 -9.59 21.09 -6.84
C GLN A 85 -8.51 20.16 -6.27
N ARG A 86 -8.66 19.81 -5.00
CA ARG A 86 -7.79 18.84 -4.30
C ARG A 86 -8.56 17.56 -4.06
N MET A 87 -7.81 16.46 -3.95
CA MET A 87 -8.39 15.22 -3.48
C MET A 87 -8.75 15.33 -1.98
N ARG A 88 -9.78 14.60 -1.54
CA ARG A 88 -10.30 14.67 -0.16
C ARG A 88 -9.43 13.85 0.79
N TYR A 89 -9.05 12.65 0.35
CA TYR A 89 -8.38 11.66 1.18
C TYR A 89 -6.87 11.64 1.02
N TYR A 90 -6.31 12.21 -0.05
CA TYR A 90 -4.87 12.21 -0.32
C TYR A 90 -4.30 13.60 -0.61
N ARG A 91 -3.07 13.84 -0.12
CA ARG A 91 -2.24 15.00 -0.53
C ARG A 91 -1.44 14.66 -1.78
N GLU A 92 -0.97 13.42 -1.84
CA GLU A 92 -0.41 12.74 -3.01
C GLU A 92 -0.61 11.22 -2.81
N ALA A 93 -0.14 10.39 -3.73
CA ALA A 93 -0.49 8.97 -3.81
C ALA A 93 -0.20 8.13 -2.54
N SER A 94 0.71 8.54 -1.66
CA SER A 94 1.07 7.81 -0.43
C SER A 94 0.70 8.49 0.90
N HIS A 95 0.54 9.82 0.92
CA HIS A 95 0.27 10.64 2.10
C HIS A 95 -1.21 11.00 2.14
N PHE A 96 -1.95 10.31 3.00
CA PHE A 96 -3.36 10.56 3.25
C PHE A 96 -3.60 11.81 4.12
N THR A 97 -4.81 12.36 4.05
CA THR A 97 -5.25 13.51 4.85
C THR A 97 -5.64 13.09 6.26
N VAL A 98 -5.74 14.05 7.18
CA VAL A 98 -6.23 13.81 8.55
C VAL A 98 -7.60 13.12 8.53
N GLU A 99 -8.46 13.53 7.60
CA GLU A 99 -9.80 12.94 7.45
C GLU A 99 -9.76 11.44 7.16
N LEU A 100 -8.90 10.98 6.24
CA LEU A 100 -8.76 9.54 5.99
C LEU A 100 -8.08 8.83 7.18
N GLY A 101 -7.14 9.49 7.85
CA GLY A 101 -6.50 8.98 9.07
C GLY A 101 -7.49 8.70 10.19
N GLU A 102 -8.49 9.57 10.37
CA GLU A 102 -9.57 9.33 11.33
C GLU A 102 -10.42 8.12 10.97
N GLN A 103 -10.63 7.82 9.69
CA GLN A 103 -11.35 6.61 9.27
C GLN A 103 -10.53 5.35 9.57
N VAL A 104 -9.22 5.40 9.34
CA VAL A 104 -8.28 4.31 9.69
C VAL A 104 -8.36 4.03 11.20
N LEU A 105 -8.21 5.05 12.04
CA LEU A 105 -8.26 4.89 13.50
C LEU A 105 -9.63 4.40 13.98
N ARG A 106 -10.72 4.99 13.46
CA ARG A 106 -12.09 4.52 13.76
C ARG A 106 -12.26 3.04 13.43
N ARG A 107 -11.74 2.61 12.28
CA ARG A 107 -11.86 1.20 11.87
C ARG A 107 -11.04 0.26 12.73
N MET A 108 -9.80 0.64 13.06
CA MET A 108 -8.88 -0.19 13.85
C MET A 108 -9.33 -0.35 15.30
N LEU A 109 -9.81 0.74 15.91
CA LEU A 109 -10.15 0.82 17.32
C LEU A 109 -11.64 0.58 17.61
N SER A 110 -12.43 0.23 16.59
CA SER A 110 -13.83 -0.15 16.78
C SER A 110 -13.96 -1.61 17.24
N ASP A 111 -14.88 -1.84 18.16
CA ASP A 111 -15.31 -3.18 18.57
C ASP A 111 -16.19 -3.88 17.51
N THR A 112 -16.63 -3.14 16.48
CA THR A 112 -17.46 -3.68 15.41
C THR A 112 -16.63 -4.45 14.39
N ASN A 113 -17.02 -5.70 14.17
CA ASN A 113 -16.41 -6.57 13.17
C ASN A 113 -17.11 -6.49 11.80
N GLU A 114 -17.78 -5.38 11.52
CA GLU A 114 -18.48 -5.17 10.25
C GLU A 114 -17.49 -5.09 9.08
N ASP A 115 -17.74 -5.88 8.04
CA ASP A 115 -17.00 -5.77 6.79
C ASP A 115 -17.53 -4.59 5.98
N VAL A 116 -16.95 -3.43 6.22
CA VAL A 116 -17.26 -2.19 5.51
C VAL A 116 -16.42 -2.00 4.23
N GLY A 117 -15.65 -3.02 3.80
CA GLY A 117 -14.81 -2.93 2.61
C GLY A 117 -13.61 -1.99 2.72
N PHE A 118 -13.32 -1.45 3.92
CA PHE A 118 -12.16 -0.61 4.23
C PHE A 118 -11.55 -1.06 5.56
N GLY A 119 -10.24 -1.31 5.57
CA GLY A 119 -9.52 -1.87 6.72
C GLY A 119 -9.93 -3.32 7.00
N VAL A 120 -9.25 -4.26 6.35
CA VAL A 120 -9.51 -5.70 6.49
C VAL A 120 -8.50 -6.31 7.46
N ARG A 121 -8.97 -7.10 8.44
CA ARG A 121 -8.10 -7.89 9.32
C ARG A 121 -7.55 -9.10 8.55
N LEU A 122 -6.24 -9.18 8.42
CA LEU A 122 -5.54 -10.26 7.75
C LEU A 122 -5.06 -11.30 8.76
N THR A 123 -5.43 -12.54 8.52
CA THR A 123 -4.94 -13.73 9.20
C THR A 123 -4.42 -14.72 8.17
N ALA A 124 -3.71 -15.76 8.62
CA ALA A 124 -3.26 -16.83 7.71
C ALA A 124 -4.44 -17.44 6.92
N LYS A 125 -5.64 -17.45 7.51
CA LYS A 125 -6.87 -17.98 6.90
C LYS A 125 -7.52 -17.00 5.92
N SER A 126 -7.55 -15.69 6.23
CA SER A 126 -8.27 -14.69 5.42
C SER A 126 -7.44 -14.11 4.27
N LEU A 127 -6.11 -14.15 4.38
CA LEU A 127 -5.19 -13.47 3.46
C LEU A 127 -5.37 -13.91 2.00
N GLY A 128 -5.49 -15.21 1.74
CA GLY A 128 -5.62 -15.73 0.37
C GLY A 128 -6.85 -15.17 -0.35
N ALA A 129 -8.00 -15.19 0.32
CA ALA A 129 -9.24 -14.64 -0.20
C ALA A 129 -9.18 -13.12 -0.37
N HIS A 130 -8.53 -12.41 0.57
CA HIS A 130 -8.33 -10.96 0.46
C HIS A 130 -7.51 -10.58 -0.77
N LEU A 131 -6.39 -11.25 -1.02
CA LEU A 131 -5.56 -10.98 -2.21
C LEU A 131 -6.31 -11.25 -3.52
N GLN A 132 -7.15 -12.28 -3.56
CA GLN A 132 -8.02 -12.55 -4.72
C GLN A 132 -9.05 -11.42 -4.92
N ARG A 133 -9.71 -10.97 -3.86
CA ARG A 133 -10.65 -9.83 -3.91
C ARG A 133 -9.96 -8.55 -4.38
N THR A 134 -8.75 -8.26 -3.90
CA THR A 134 -7.98 -7.09 -4.36
C THR A 134 -7.74 -7.12 -5.87
N ARG A 135 -7.43 -8.30 -6.45
CA ARG A 135 -7.24 -8.44 -7.91
C ARG A 135 -8.55 -8.30 -8.68
N ALA A 136 -9.66 -8.82 -8.15
CA ALA A 136 -10.99 -8.63 -8.74
C ALA A 136 -11.40 -7.15 -8.75
N ASN A 137 -11.25 -6.46 -7.61
CA ASN A 137 -11.57 -5.03 -7.50
C ASN A 137 -10.69 -4.18 -8.43
N ARG A 138 -9.41 -4.54 -8.59
CA ARG A 138 -8.54 -3.91 -9.59
C ARG A 138 -9.11 -4.02 -11.00
N ALA A 139 -9.58 -5.21 -11.39
CA ALA A 139 -10.11 -5.42 -12.73
C ALA A 139 -11.33 -4.52 -13.01
N VAL A 140 -12.14 -4.24 -11.98
CA VAL A 140 -13.22 -3.26 -12.04
C VAL A 140 -12.65 -1.85 -12.19
N TRP A 141 -11.75 -1.45 -11.29
CA TRP A 141 -11.16 -0.10 -11.28
C TRP A 141 -10.48 0.26 -12.61
N LEU A 142 -9.76 -0.67 -13.24
CA LEU A 142 -9.11 -0.44 -14.54
C LEU A 142 -10.11 -0.13 -15.67
N ARG A 143 -11.31 -0.74 -15.63
CA ARG A 143 -12.35 -0.47 -16.64
C ARG A 143 -12.99 0.90 -16.41
N GLU A 144 -13.12 1.30 -15.17
CA GLU A 144 -13.78 2.55 -14.77
C GLU A 144 -12.85 3.78 -14.81
N ASN A 145 -11.53 3.57 -14.77
CA ASN A 145 -10.52 4.64 -14.69
C ASN A 145 -9.48 4.53 -15.82
N PRO A 146 -9.90 4.58 -17.10
CA PRO A 146 -9.00 4.39 -18.23
C PRO A 146 -7.93 5.49 -18.35
N GLY A 147 -8.23 6.72 -17.91
CA GLY A 147 -7.29 7.86 -17.94
C GLY A 147 -6.13 7.66 -16.98
N GLU A 148 -6.43 7.37 -15.71
CA GLU A 148 -5.43 7.07 -14.68
C GLU A 148 -4.62 5.82 -15.04
N THR A 149 -5.26 4.82 -15.65
CA THR A 149 -4.58 3.62 -16.14
C THR A 149 -3.60 3.92 -17.29
N ALA A 150 -3.95 4.83 -18.20
CA ALA A 150 -3.05 5.28 -19.26
C ALA A 150 -1.85 6.03 -18.66
N TRP A 151 -2.11 6.98 -17.77
CA TRP A 151 -1.09 7.78 -17.10
C TRP A 151 -0.05 6.93 -16.35
N VAL A 152 -0.48 5.95 -15.55
CA VAL A 152 0.46 5.06 -14.83
C VAL A 152 1.29 4.21 -15.79
N ARG A 153 0.72 3.77 -16.92
CA ARG A 153 1.49 3.03 -17.94
C ARG A 153 2.55 3.90 -18.61
N GLU A 154 2.22 5.14 -18.93
CA GLU A 154 3.17 6.10 -19.51
C GLU A 154 4.33 6.38 -18.56
N LEU A 155 4.04 6.62 -17.28
CA LEU A 155 5.08 6.81 -16.25
C LEU A 155 6.04 5.62 -16.18
N ALA A 156 5.51 4.40 -16.22
CA ALA A 156 6.32 3.19 -16.16
C ALA A 156 7.20 3.00 -17.41
N GLN A 157 6.69 3.35 -18.59
CA GLN A 157 7.44 3.26 -19.85
C GLN A 157 8.51 4.36 -19.96
N GLY A 158 8.22 5.57 -19.47
CA GLY A 158 9.14 6.69 -19.42
C GLY A 158 10.29 6.51 -18.41
N ALA A 159 9.99 5.91 -17.25
CA ALA A 159 11.02 5.57 -16.26
C ALA A 159 11.99 4.48 -16.75
N GLY A 160 11.56 3.63 -17.70
CA GLY A 160 12.42 2.66 -18.39
C GLY A 160 13.36 3.25 -19.45
N HIS A 161 13.18 4.53 -19.81
CA HIS A 161 13.99 5.24 -20.82
C HIS A 161 14.90 6.34 -20.25
N ALA A 162 14.87 6.60 -18.93
CA ALA A 162 15.79 7.55 -18.33
C ALA A 162 17.23 6.99 -18.36
N PRO A 163 18.20 7.64 -19.02
CA PRO A 163 19.58 7.20 -18.97
C PRO A 163 20.08 7.26 -17.52
N SER A 164 20.71 6.18 -17.07
CA SER A 164 21.29 6.11 -15.73
C SER A 164 22.28 7.28 -15.54
N PRO A 165 22.27 8.02 -14.41
CA PRO A 165 23.18 9.17 -14.19
C PRO A 165 24.68 8.81 -14.08
N ARG A 166 25.06 7.57 -14.37
CA ARG A 166 26.44 7.06 -14.26
C ARG A 166 27.05 6.72 -15.62
N THR A 167 27.16 7.70 -16.52
CA THR A 167 28.15 7.68 -17.61
C THR A 167 28.61 9.06 -18.09
N ALA A 168 28.24 10.16 -17.43
CA ALA A 168 28.68 11.51 -17.81
C ALA A 168 29.83 12.03 -16.95
N ARG A 169 30.90 11.25 -16.73
CA ARG A 169 32.23 11.76 -16.33
C ARG A 169 33.32 10.78 -16.75
N GLN A 170 33.80 10.91 -17.99
CA GLN A 170 35.21 10.71 -18.36
C GLN A 170 35.37 10.97 -19.87
N SER A 171 35.38 12.25 -20.25
CA SER A 171 36.00 12.73 -21.50
C SER A 171 36.42 14.17 -21.28
N GLY A 172 37.48 14.35 -20.49
CA GLY A 172 38.21 15.60 -20.33
C GLY A 172 39.69 15.29 -20.36
N VAL A 173 40.14 14.73 -21.49
CA VAL A 173 41.57 14.54 -21.76
C VAL A 173 42.16 15.89 -22.14
N VAL A 174 43.15 16.27 -21.36
CA VAL A 174 44.10 17.35 -21.55
C VAL A 174 44.67 17.32 -22.98
N GLN A 175 44.59 18.44 -23.69
CA GLN A 175 45.57 18.78 -24.71
C GLN A 175 46.14 20.17 -24.42
N ARG A 176 47.40 20.13 -24.01
CA ARG A 176 48.55 21.04 -24.20
C ARG A 176 48.26 22.51 -24.48
#